data_AF-T0HX73-F1
#
_entry.id   AF-T0HX73-F1
#
_cell.length_a   1.000
_cell.length_b   1.000
_cell.length_c   1.000
_cell.angle_alpha   90.00
_cell.angle_beta   90.00
_cell.angle_gamma   90.00
#
_symmetry.space_group_name_H-M   'P 1'
#
loop_
_entity.id
_entity.type
_entity.pdbx_description
1 polymer ?
#
loop_
_entity_poly.entity_id
_entity_poly.type
_entity_poly.pdbx_seq_one_letter_code
_entity_poly.pdbx_strand_id
1 'polypeptide(L)' 'MVSPKVGDWSVGDDGHQYVFVRASAAIAAAAAPGTQVTITEPAMTAAAGAGGFYAPNSTQVPGGVPNGAYFWARRGTI' A
#
# COMPACT_ATOMS: atom_id res chain seq x y z
N MET A 1 13.45 8.13 16.72
CA MET A 1 12.84 7.55 15.51
C MET A 1 11.67 8.45 15.11
N VAL A 2 11.61 8.88 13.85
CA VAL A 2 10.44 9.59 13.30
C VAL A 2 9.45 8.53 12.84
N SER A 3 8.19 8.65 13.28
CA SER A 3 7.10 7.86 12.73
C SER A 3 6.79 8.36 11.32
N PRO A 4 6.67 7.46 10.33
CA PRO A 4 6.35 7.87 8.96
C PRO A 4 4.99 8.57 8.92
N LYS A 5 4.92 9.64 8.14
CA LYS A 5 3.70 10.38 7.82
C LYS A 5 3.13 9.84 6.51
N VAL A 6 1.82 9.95 6.39
CA VAL A 6 1.13 9.61 5.15
C VAL A 6 1.72 10.46 4.01
N GLY A 7 2.10 9.81 2.91
CA GLY A 7 2.81 10.39 1.78
C GLY A 7 4.33 10.22 1.81
N ASP A 8 4.91 9.74 2.92
CA ASP A 8 6.34 9.45 2.97
C ASP A 8 6.72 8.33 2.00
N TRP A 9 7.86 8.49 1.34
CA TRP A 9 8.44 7.48 0.45
C TRP A 9 9.60 6.77 1.12
N SER A 10 9.71 5.47 0.84
CA SER A 10 10.84 4.65 1.28
C SER A 10 11.24 3.67 0.18
N VAL A 11 12.51 3.26 0.17
CA VAL A 11 12.98 2.13 -0.62
C VAL A 11 13.09 0.95 0.33
N GLY A 12 12.37 -0.13 0.03
CA GLY A 12 12.43 -1.36 0.81
C GLY A 12 13.73 -2.11 0.58
N ASP A 13 14.04 -3.05 1.47
CA ASP A 13 15.21 -3.94 1.35
C ASP A 13 15.16 -4.85 0.11
N ASP A 14 13.98 -4.96 -0.50
CA ASP A 14 13.72 -5.65 -1.77
C ASP A 14 13.96 -4.76 -3.01
N GLY A 15 14.43 -3.53 -2.82
CA GLY A 15 14.74 -2.56 -3.88
C GLY A 15 13.51 -1.85 -4.47
N HIS A 16 12.30 -2.10 -3.96
CA HIS A 16 11.10 -1.44 -4.45
C HIS A 16 10.85 -0.10 -3.75
N GLN A 17 10.23 0.84 -4.48
CA GLN A 17 9.73 2.07 -3.89
C GLN A 17 8.37 1.81 -3.23
N TYR A 18 8.20 2.37 -2.04
CA TYR A 18 6.98 2.29 -1.26
C TYR A 18 6.54 3.69 -0.86
N VAL A 19 5.23 3.88 -0.74
CA VAL A 19 4.62 5.10 -0.21
C VAL A 19 3.70 4.75 0.95
N PHE A 20 3.81 5.50 2.05
CA PHE A 20 2.99 5.28 3.23
C PHE A 20 1.60 5.89 3.04
N VAL A 21 0.57 5.07 3.11
CA VAL A 21 -0.82 5.47 2.81
C VAL A 21 -1.79 4.95 3.86
N ARG A 22 -2.99 5.51 3.86
CA ARG A 22 -4.11 5.03 4.68
C ARG A 22 -5.18 4.36 3.82
N ALA A 23 -5.63 3.17 4.18
CA ALA A 23 -6.74 2.53 3.49
C ALA A 23 -8.04 3.34 3.65
N SER A 24 -8.71 3.69 2.56
CA SER A 24 -10.05 4.32 2.56
C SER A 24 -11.18 3.30 2.47
N ALA A 25 -10.86 2.04 2.19
CA ALA A 25 -11.76 0.89 2.21
C ALA A 25 -10.97 -0.37 2.59
N ALA A 26 -11.67 -1.45 2.97
CA ALA A 26 -11.01 -2.73 3.16
C ALA A 26 -10.46 -3.26 1.83
N ILE A 27 -9.20 -3.71 1.84
CA ILE A 27 -8.52 -4.26 0.66
C ILE A 27 -8.28 -5.74 0.92
N ALA A 28 -8.89 -6.60 0.10
CA ALA A 28 -8.71 -8.05 0.22
C ALA A 28 -7.25 -8.44 0.02
N ALA A 29 -6.80 -9.48 0.73
CA ALA A 29 -5.49 -10.08 0.49
C ALA A 29 -5.46 -10.74 -0.91
N ALA A 30 -4.33 -10.60 -1.59
CA ALA A 30 -4.05 -11.32 -2.83
C ALA A 30 -2.61 -11.85 -2.81
N ALA A 31 -2.35 -12.90 -3.58
CA ALA A 31 -1.01 -13.41 -3.79
C ALA A 31 -0.09 -12.35 -4.43
N ALA A 32 1.22 -12.60 -4.42
CA ALA A 32 2.21 -11.66 -4.96
C ALA A 32 1.83 -11.20 -6.40
N PRO A 33 1.90 -9.88 -6.71
CA PRO A 33 2.50 -8.81 -5.91
C PRO A 33 1.62 -8.22 -4.80
N GLY A 34 0.37 -8.66 -4.65
CA GLY A 34 -0.65 -8.10 -3.77
C GLY A 34 -1.82 -7.50 -4.56
N THR A 35 -2.81 -6.96 -3.86
CA THR A 35 -3.97 -6.33 -4.51
C THR A 35 -3.57 -4.96 -5.06
N GLN A 36 -3.90 -4.70 -6.32
CA GLN A 36 -3.63 -3.40 -6.92
C GLN A 36 -4.52 -2.33 -6.26
N VAL A 37 -3.91 -1.19 -5.96
CA VAL A 37 -4.58 -0.04 -5.32
C VAL A 37 -4.41 1.22 -6.15
N THR A 38 -5.40 2.09 -6.04
CA THR A 38 -5.34 3.48 -6.48
C THR A 38 -5.11 4.37 -5.26
N ILE A 39 -4.13 5.26 -5.36
CA ILE A 39 -3.81 6.25 -4.34
C ILE A 39 -4.42 7.59 -4.76
N THR A 40 -5.19 8.21 -3.87
CA THR A 40 -5.86 9.48 -4.12
C THR A 40 -5.16 10.60 -3.35
N GLU A 41 -4.61 11.57 -4.09
CA GLU A 41 -4.08 12.82 -3.54
C GLU A 41 -5.22 13.82 -3.26
N PRO A 42 -5.06 14.76 -2.30
CA PRO A 42 -3.91 14.96 -1.42
C PRO A 42 -3.98 14.14 -0.12
N ALA A 43 -5.08 13.42 0.13
CA ALA A 43 -5.29 12.66 1.37
C ALA A 43 -4.38 11.41 1.47
N MET A 44 -3.77 11.01 0.34
CA MET A 44 -2.88 9.84 0.22
C MET A 44 -3.54 8.59 0.79
N THR A 45 -4.80 8.43 0.42
CA THR A 45 -5.61 7.27 0.79
C THR A 45 -5.61 6.24 -0.33
N ALA A 46 -5.66 4.96 0.02
CA ALA A 46 -5.63 3.87 -0.92
C ALA A 46 -6.90 2.99 -0.84
N ALA A 47 -7.43 2.61 -2.01
CA ALA A 47 -8.48 1.60 -2.15
C ALA A 47 -8.14 0.69 -3.33
N ALA A 48 -8.75 -0.49 -3.37
CA ALA A 48 -8.58 -1.43 -4.49
C ALA A 48 -8.94 -0.74 -5.82
N GLY A 49 -8.04 -0.85 -6.81
CA GLY A 49 -8.20 -0.19 -8.11
C GLY A 49 -6.91 -0.20 -8.92
N ALA A 50 -7.01 0.11 -10.21
CA ALA A 50 -5.90 0.00 -11.15
C ALA A 50 -4.97 1.23 -11.16
N GLY A 51 -4.37 1.57 -10.02
CA GLY A 51 -3.53 2.77 -9.87
C GLY A 51 -2.03 2.54 -9.96
N GLY A 52 -1.57 1.33 -10.29
CA GLY A 52 -0.15 1.02 -10.41
C GLY A 52 0.60 0.86 -9.09
N PHE A 53 -0.09 0.85 -7.95
CA PHE A 53 0.47 0.50 -6.64
C PHE A 53 -0.14 -0.81 -6.14
N TYR A 54 0.52 -1.46 -5.19
CA TYR A 54 0.10 -2.72 -4.62
C TYR A 54 0.07 -2.64 -3.09
N ALA A 55 -1.01 -3.16 -2.50
CA ALA A 55 -1.06 -3.45 -1.07
C ALA A 55 -0.14 -4.65 -0.74
N PRO A 56 0.23 -4.84 0.54
CA PRO A 56 0.96 -6.02 0.98
C PRO A 56 0.28 -7.31 0.52
N ASN A 57 1.07 -8.30 0.14
CA ASN A 57 0.53 -9.56 -0.36
C ASN A 57 0.01 -10.45 0.80
N SER A 58 -0.65 -11.55 0.46
CA SER A 58 -1.25 -12.49 1.41
C SER A 58 -0.25 -13.21 2.32
N THR A 59 1.05 -13.21 2.00
CA THR A 59 2.09 -13.76 2.90
C THR A 59 2.49 -12.77 3.99
N GLN A 60 2.39 -11.46 3.71
CA GLN A 60 2.69 -10.39 4.67
C GLN A 60 1.47 -10.04 5.52
N VAL A 61 0.28 -9.95 4.89
CA VAL A 61 -0.97 -9.59 5.54
C VAL A 61 -2.07 -10.55 5.07
N PRO A 62 -2.20 -11.74 5.67
CA PRO A 62 -3.15 -12.78 5.23
C PRO A 62 -4.62 -12.34 5.27
N GLY A 63 -4.98 -11.48 6.23
CA GLY A 63 -6.34 -10.95 6.39
C GLY A 63 -6.68 -9.76 5.47
N GLY A 64 -5.72 -9.30 4.67
CA GLY A 64 -5.84 -8.06 3.90
C GLY A 64 -5.70 -6.82 4.77
N VAL A 65 -5.88 -5.65 4.16
CA VAL A 65 -5.75 -4.36 4.83
C VAL A 65 -7.13 -3.86 5.26
N PRO A 66 -7.42 -3.71 6.55
CA PRO A 66 -8.70 -3.17 7.03
C PRO A 66 -8.89 -1.70 6.64
N ASN A 67 -10.14 -1.25 6.56
CA ASN A 67 -10.44 0.17 6.37
C ASN A 67 -9.79 1.02 7.48
N GLY A 68 -9.17 2.13 7.10
CA GLY A 68 -8.51 3.07 8.00
C GLY A 68 -7.11 2.65 8.46
N ALA A 69 -6.66 1.43 8.14
CA ALA A 69 -5.31 0.96 8.46
C ALA A 69 -4.24 1.67 7.62
N TYR A 70 -3.05 1.82 8.19
CA TYR A 70 -1.91 2.40 7.50
C TYR A 70 -0.98 1.31 6.98
N PHE A 71 -0.45 1.49 5.78
CA PHE A 71 0.45 0.52 5.17
C PHE A 71 1.38 1.17 4.14
N TRP A 72 2.46 0.45 3.81
CA TRP A 72 3.37 0.81 2.72
C TRP A 72 2.86 0.21 1.41
N ALA A 73 2.34 1.05 0.52
CA ALA A 73 1.93 0.63 -0.82
C ALA A 73 3.16 0.54 -1.72
N ARG A 74 3.40 -0.64 -2.29
CA ARG A 74 4.52 -0.88 -3.22
C ARG A 74 4.19 -0.28 -4.58
N ARG A 75 5.09 0.52 -5.13
CA ARG A 75 5.00 0.95 -6.53
C ARG A 75 5.15 -0.27 -7.43
N GLY A 76 4.26 -0.40 -8.41
CA GLY A 76 4.33 -1.44 -9.44
C GLY A 76 5.59 -1.33 -10.29
N THR A 77 5.72 -2.23 -11.27
CA THR A 77 6.89 -2.28 -12.14
C THR A 77 7.19 -0.90 -12.72
N ILE A 78 8.45 -0.48 -12.55
CA ILE A 78 9.06 0.70 -13.17
C ILE A 78 9.16 0.53 -14.68
#